data_AF-A6K786-F1
#
_entry.id   AF-A6K786-F1
#
_cell.length_a   1.000
_cell.length_b   1.000
_cell.length_c   1.000
_cell.angle_alpha   90.00
_cell.angle_beta   90.00
_cell.angle_gamma   90.00
#
_symmetry.space_group_name_H-M   'P 1'
#
loop_
_entity.id
_entity.type
_entity.pdbx_description
1 polymer ?
#
loop_
_entity_poly.entity_id
_entity_poly.type
_entity_poly.pdbx_seq_one_letter_code
_entity_poly.pdbx_strand_id
1 'polypeptide(L)'
;MSILTSPRGKVEVVHCRRTESQDIFCIKTLIRKFTQKLFGRLNIIYLLEKANLAVTVCNDKEEIMAHSIFVDYPNWNVAKQDNWIPVFRELDKEIPCTPLNTLFMHFFVAVDEYATGCLKEIIRTVFKAVPELYFIFLIVPTYLSLGSTLITVFDQVGNIPCMNYDEEFAVHICHRHDHYPQLHIRKARVEDHDDLMPIFMHYDSTLKEIYGEYFLAELIEAQDEDNHAVVCEVGDGSSSGHSKRNERNELGCPGVLSPREADVPSCS
;
A
#
# COMPACT_ATOMS: atom_id res chain seq x y z
N MET A 1 10.55 4.96 -9.11
CA MET A 1 10.05 6.00 -10.01
C MET A 1 8.85 5.42 -10.75
N SER A 2 7.77 6.16 -10.85
CA SER A 2 6.50 5.77 -11.46
C SER A 2 6.08 6.86 -12.45
N ILE A 3 5.28 6.51 -13.46
CA ILE A 3 4.83 7.46 -14.49
C ILE A 3 3.36 7.79 -14.23
N LEU A 4 3.04 9.08 -14.07
CA LEU A 4 1.67 9.57 -13.94
C LEU A 4 1.26 10.30 -15.21
N THR A 5 0.06 9.99 -15.70
CA THR A 5 -0.53 10.67 -16.86
C THR A 5 -1.76 11.46 -16.41
N SER A 6 -1.75 12.75 -16.67
CA SER A 6 -2.90 13.63 -16.44
C SER A 6 -4.08 13.30 -17.36
N PRO A 7 -5.30 13.73 -17.03
CA PRO A 7 -6.45 13.63 -17.94
C PRO A 7 -6.24 14.32 -19.29
N ARG A 8 -5.28 15.26 -19.37
CA ARG A 8 -4.93 16.01 -20.59
C ARG A 8 -3.77 15.37 -21.37
N GLY A 9 -3.26 14.22 -20.92
CA GLY A 9 -2.18 13.48 -21.59
C GLY A 9 -0.77 13.97 -21.26
N LYS A 10 -0.60 14.98 -20.40
CA LYS A 10 0.71 15.36 -19.86
C LYS A 10 1.21 14.29 -18.91
N VAL A 11 2.48 13.91 -19.09
CA VAL A 11 3.14 12.84 -18.34
C VAL A 11 4.15 13.45 -17.37
N GLU A 12 4.17 12.94 -16.14
CA GLU A 12 5.14 13.29 -15.10
C GLU A 12 5.78 12.02 -14.56
N VAL A 13 7.10 12.03 -14.40
CA VAL A 13 7.82 10.95 -13.70
C VAL A 13 7.90 11.34 -12.24
N VAL A 14 7.42 10.46 -11.36
CA VAL A 14 7.32 10.74 -9.94
C VAL A 14 8.05 9.71 -9.09
N HIS A 15 8.41 10.12 -7.89
CA HIS A 15 8.87 9.22 -6.84
C HIS A 15 8.30 9.64 -5.49
N CYS A 16 8.25 8.68 -4.56
CA CYS A 16 7.80 8.93 -3.19
C CYS A 16 9.00 8.90 -2.25
N ARG A 17 8.99 9.78 -1.26
CA ARG A 17 9.93 9.78 -0.13
C ARG A 17 9.24 10.12 1.18
N ARG A 18 9.92 9.89 2.30
CA ARG A 18 9.47 10.41 3.60
C ARG A 18 9.44 11.95 3.54
N THR A 19 8.42 12.52 4.15
CA THR A 19 8.28 13.98 4.24
C THR A 19 9.34 14.57 5.15
N GLU A 20 9.87 15.72 4.75
CA GLU A 20 10.85 16.50 5.51
C GLU A 20 10.23 17.82 5.98
N SER A 21 10.79 18.42 7.05
CA SER A 21 10.27 19.67 7.62
C SER A 21 10.32 20.85 6.64
N GLN A 22 11.27 20.84 5.70
CA GLN A 22 11.37 21.84 4.63
C GLN A 22 10.22 21.78 3.62
N ASP A 23 9.55 20.63 3.49
CA ASP A 23 8.44 20.44 2.55
C ASP A 23 7.20 21.26 2.94
N ILE A 24 7.09 21.66 4.21
CA ILE A 24 5.89 22.27 4.80
C ILE A 24 5.45 23.53 4.04
N PHE A 25 6.39 24.33 3.53
CA PHE A 25 6.04 25.53 2.77
C PHE A 25 5.30 25.16 1.48
N CYS A 26 5.83 24.21 0.71
CA CYS A 26 5.23 23.72 -0.53
C CYS A 26 3.93 22.95 -0.27
N ILE A 27 3.87 22.13 0.78
CA ILE A 27 2.64 21.41 1.17
C ILE A 27 1.50 22.40 1.44
N LYS A 28 1.79 23.52 2.11
CA LYS A 28 0.79 24.57 2.39
C LYS A 28 0.22 25.20 1.11
N THR A 29 0.98 25.30 0.03
CA THR A 29 0.48 25.89 -1.23
C THR A 29 -0.52 24.97 -1.95
N LEU A 30 -0.52 23.67 -1.65
CA LEU A 30 -1.45 22.69 -2.20
C LEU A 30 -2.80 22.64 -1.45
N ILE A 31 -2.92 23.31 -0.30
CA ILE A 31 -4.15 23.27 0.51
C ILE A 31 -5.27 24.05 -0.16
N ARG A 32 -6.43 23.41 -0.27
CA ARG A 32 -7.63 23.99 -0.84
C ARG A 32 -8.75 24.07 0.20
N LYS A 33 -9.80 24.83 -0.12
CA LYS A 33 -11.01 24.90 0.71
C LYS A 33 -11.62 23.51 0.96
N PHE A 34 -11.56 22.62 -0.04
CA PHE A 34 -12.05 21.25 0.08
C PHE A 34 -11.24 20.44 1.11
N THR A 35 -9.91 20.55 1.08
CA THR A 35 -9.01 19.92 2.08
C THR A 35 -9.39 20.33 3.50
N GLN A 36 -9.60 21.63 3.73
CA GLN A 36 -9.97 22.15 5.05
C GLN A 36 -11.35 21.69 5.52
N LYS A 37 -12.27 21.38 4.59
CA LYS A 37 -13.58 20.81 4.94
C LYS A 37 -13.43 19.35 5.36
N LEU A 38 -12.65 18.55 4.63
CA LEU A 38 -12.48 17.12 4.90
C LEU A 38 -11.67 16.83 6.17
N PHE A 39 -10.58 17.58 6.39
CA PHE A 39 -9.61 17.31 7.46
C PHE A 39 -9.60 18.38 8.56
N GLY A 40 -10.45 19.40 8.45
CA GLY A 40 -10.49 20.51 9.39
C GLY A 40 -9.32 21.49 9.23
N ARG A 41 -9.17 22.38 10.22
CA ARG A 41 -8.05 23.33 10.30
C ARG A 41 -6.89 22.68 11.04
N LEU A 42 -5.89 22.25 10.29
CA LEU A 42 -4.76 21.51 10.82
C LEU A 42 -3.53 22.40 11.05
N ASN A 43 -2.82 22.15 12.16
CA ASN A 43 -1.44 22.57 12.32
C ASN A 43 -0.53 21.48 11.73
N ILE A 44 -0.11 21.67 10.47
CA ILE A 44 0.68 20.68 9.72
C ILE A 44 2.00 20.36 10.41
N ILE A 45 2.65 21.35 11.04
CA ILE A 45 3.93 21.16 11.74
C ILE A 45 3.72 20.17 12.89
N TYR A 46 2.73 20.45 13.74
CA TYR A 46 2.38 19.59 14.87
C TYR A 46 1.96 18.18 14.41
N LEU A 47 1.17 18.10 13.33
CA LEU A 47 0.71 16.81 12.80
C LEU A 47 1.87 15.99 12.22
N LEU A 48 2.83 16.64 11.55
CA LEU A 48 4.01 15.97 11.01
C LEU A 48 4.92 15.43 12.12
N GLU A 49 5.07 16.16 13.23
CA GLU A 49 5.82 15.70 14.41
C GLU A 49 5.18 14.49 15.10
N LYS A 50 3.85 14.35 14.98
CA LYS A 50 3.08 13.22 15.54
C LYS A 50 2.90 12.06 14.58
N ALA A 51 3.26 12.22 13.31
CA ALA A 51 3.00 11.23 12.29
C ALA A 51 3.77 9.92 12.53
N ASN A 52 3.07 8.79 12.49
CA ASN A 52 3.73 7.48 12.39
C ASN A 52 4.41 7.36 11.01
N LEU A 53 3.76 7.88 9.97
CA LEU A 53 4.32 7.95 8.62
C LEU A 53 3.79 9.18 7.87
N ALA A 54 4.67 9.84 7.14
CA ALA A 54 4.32 10.94 6.25
C ALA A 54 5.07 10.76 4.93
N VAL A 55 4.33 10.83 3.82
CA VAL A 55 4.86 10.55 2.48
C VAL A 55 4.64 11.77 1.60
N THR A 56 5.69 12.15 0.87
CA THR A 56 5.68 13.20 -0.13
C THR A 56 5.95 12.59 -1.51
N VAL A 57 5.16 12.99 -2.50
CA VAL A 57 5.38 12.66 -3.92
C VAL A 57 6.04 13.85 -4.59
N CYS A 58 7.18 13.61 -5.23
CA CYS A 58 7.93 14.60 -6.00
C CYS A 58 8.00 14.19 -7.47
N ASN A 59 8.05 15.16 -8.38
CA ASN A 59 8.43 14.90 -9.77
C ASN A 59 9.96 14.77 -9.94
N ASP A 60 10.41 14.63 -11.18
CA ASP A 60 11.82 14.57 -11.58
C ASP A 60 12.62 15.85 -11.28
N LYS A 61 11.94 16.97 -11.02
CA LYS A 61 12.52 18.26 -10.64
C LYS A 61 12.50 18.51 -9.13
N GLU A 62 12.14 17.50 -8.32
CA GLU A 62 11.95 17.62 -6.88
C GLU A 62 10.82 18.59 -6.46
N GLU A 63 9.89 18.87 -7.38
CA GLU A 63 8.69 19.66 -7.07
C GLU A 63 7.64 18.77 -6.41
N ILE A 64 7.12 19.22 -5.27
CA ILE A 64 6.13 18.47 -4.50
C ILE A 64 4.79 18.46 -5.23
N MET A 65 4.36 17.26 -5.62
CA MET A 65 3.10 17.02 -6.31
C MET A 65 1.98 16.63 -5.36
N ALA A 66 2.29 15.91 -4.28
CA ALA A 66 1.32 15.48 -3.29
C ALA A 66 1.97 15.15 -1.95
N HIS A 67 1.13 15.10 -0.92
CA HIS A 67 1.56 14.76 0.42
C HIS A 67 0.42 14.15 1.23
N SER A 68 0.76 13.21 2.11
CA SER A 68 -0.18 12.64 3.07
C SER A 68 0.48 12.33 4.41
N ILE A 69 -0.31 12.44 5.49
CA ILE A 69 0.10 12.14 6.86
C ILE A 69 -0.78 11.03 7.43
N PHE A 70 -0.13 10.06 8.06
CA PHE A 70 -0.76 8.90 8.68
C PHE A 70 -0.39 8.81 10.16
N VAL A 71 -1.39 8.52 10.99
CA VAL A 71 -1.25 8.41 12.45
C VAL A 71 -2.01 7.20 12.98
N ASP A 72 -1.67 6.70 14.15
CA ASP A 72 -2.22 5.48 14.79
C ASP A 72 -3.55 5.69 15.57
N TYR A 73 -4.20 6.84 15.39
CA TYR A 73 -5.51 7.15 15.96
C TYR A 73 -6.45 7.88 14.98
N PRO A 74 -7.78 7.88 15.18
CA PRO A 74 -8.74 8.53 14.26
C PRO A 74 -8.48 10.02 14.00
N ASN A 75 -8.68 10.47 12.75
CA ASN A 75 -8.48 11.87 12.34
C ASN A 75 -9.59 12.83 12.78
N TRP A 76 -10.70 12.30 13.28
CA TRP A 76 -11.78 13.05 13.91
C TRP A 76 -12.10 12.48 15.29
N ASN A 77 -12.76 13.26 16.13
CA ASN A 77 -13.07 12.89 17.51
C ASN A 77 -14.27 11.94 17.61
N VAL A 78 -14.18 10.79 16.95
CA VAL A 78 -15.18 9.70 16.97
C VAL A 78 -14.86 8.62 18.02
N ALA A 79 -13.61 8.57 18.48
CA ALA A 79 -13.17 7.67 19.53
C ALA A 79 -11.95 8.24 20.26
N LYS A 80 -11.65 7.73 21.46
CA LYS A 80 -10.42 8.08 22.18
C LYS A 80 -9.19 7.53 21.45
N GLN A 81 -8.11 8.31 21.42
CA GLN A 81 -6.89 7.96 20.69
C GLN A 81 -6.24 6.66 21.19
N ASP A 82 -6.34 6.39 22.50
CA ASP A 82 -5.77 5.21 23.16
C ASP A 82 -6.74 4.01 23.22
N ASN A 83 -8.00 4.18 22.79
CA ASN A 83 -9.03 3.16 22.92
C ASN A 83 -10.08 3.23 21.79
N TRP A 84 -9.61 3.32 20.55
CA TRP A 84 -10.49 3.38 19.38
C TRP A 84 -10.99 2.00 18.93
N ILE A 85 -10.27 0.91 19.24
CA ILE A 85 -10.56 -0.45 18.77
C ILE A 85 -12.01 -0.91 19.00
N PRO A 86 -12.63 -0.73 20.19
CA PRO A 86 -13.99 -1.20 20.42
C PRO A 86 -15.00 -0.56 19.45
N VAL A 87 -14.84 0.74 19.19
CA VAL A 87 -15.73 1.52 18.33
C VAL A 87 -15.68 1.00 16.88
N PHE A 88 -14.49 0.65 16.38
CA PHE A 88 -14.31 0.15 15.02
C PHE A 88 -14.70 -1.33 14.87
N ARG A 89 -14.57 -2.14 15.93
CA ARG A 89 -15.08 -3.53 15.94
C ARG A 89 -16.59 -3.61 16.03
N GLU A 90 -17.23 -2.64 16.68
CA GLU A 90 -18.69 -2.52 16.70
C GLU A 90 -19.22 -2.11 15.33
N LEU A 91 -18.47 -1.27 14.59
CA LEU A 91 -18.80 -0.90 13.22
C LEU A 91 -18.80 -2.11 12.29
N ASP A 92 -17.72 -2.89 12.31
CA ASP A 92 -17.61 -4.13 11.53
C ASP A 92 -16.69 -5.14 12.24
N LYS A 93 -17.27 -6.29 12.62
CA LYS A 93 -16.56 -7.36 13.34
C LYS A 93 -15.66 -8.19 12.43
N GLU A 94 -15.90 -8.15 11.12
CA GLU A 94 -15.14 -8.90 10.13
C GLU A 94 -13.82 -8.19 9.77
N ILE A 95 -13.61 -6.97 10.26
CA ILE A 95 -12.37 -6.20 10.07
C ILE A 95 -11.46 -6.41 11.31
N PRO A 96 -10.41 -7.26 11.24
CA PRO A 96 -9.52 -7.56 12.36
C PRO A 96 -8.49 -6.43 12.58
N CYS A 97 -8.97 -5.21 12.80
CA CYS A 97 -8.12 -4.05 13.07
C CYS A 97 -7.48 -4.13 14.47
N THR A 98 -6.22 -3.72 14.51
CA THR A 98 -5.35 -3.66 15.69
C THR A 98 -4.48 -2.40 15.60
N PRO A 99 -3.92 -1.91 16.72
CA PRO A 99 -2.97 -0.78 16.66
C PRO A 99 -1.73 -1.04 15.81
N LEU A 100 -1.35 -2.31 15.60
CA LEU A 100 -0.16 -2.67 14.83
C LEU A 100 -0.41 -2.68 13.31
N ASN A 101 -1.62 -3.06 12.87
CA ASN A 101 -1.95 -3.26 11.46
C ASN A 101 -2.83 -2.16 10.86
N THR A 102 -3.01 -1.04 11.58
CA THR A 102 -3.94 0.02 11.21
C THR A 102 -3.32 1.40 11.36
N LEU A 103 -3.48 2.24 10.35
CA LEU A 103 -3.22 3.68 10.42
C LEU A 103 -4.44 4.45 9.94
N PHE A 104 -4.49 5.74 10.26
CA PHE A 104 -5.52 6.67 9.84
C PHE A 104 -4.90 7.74 8.97
N MET A 105 -5.53 8.07 7.86
CA MET A 105 -5.14 9.20 7.03
C MET A 105 -5.64 10.50 7.66
N HIS A 106 -4.73 11.32 8.18
CA HIS A 106 -5.06 12.60 8.81
C HIS A 106 -5.03 13.76 7.83
N PHE A 107 -4.33 13.59 6.72
CA PHE A 107 -4.15 14.68 5.76
C PHE A 107 -3.82 14.14 4.39
N PHE A 108 -4.38 14.77 3.36
CA PHE A 108 -4.00 14.54 1.96
C PHE A 108 -4.17 15.83 1.16
N VAL A 109 -3.13 16.16 0.38
CA VAL A 109 -3.14 17.24 -0.61
C VAL A 109 -2.40 16.79 -1.86
N ALA A 110 -2.83 17.29 -3.02
CA ALA A 110 -2.18 17.02 -4.28
C ALA A 110 -2.42 18.15 -5.29
N VAL A 111 -1.59 18.20 -6.32
CA VAL A 111 -1.89 18.89 -7.56
C VAL A 111 -3.05 18.17 -8.23
N ASP A 112 -4.19 18.87 -8.38
CA ASP A 112 -5.45 18.32 -8.89
C ASP A 112 -5.30 17.42 -10.12
N GLU A 113 -4.50 17.87 -11.09
CA GLU A 113 -4.31 17.19 -12.37
C GLU A 113 -3.72 15.78 -12.22
N TYR A 114 -3.00 15.52 -11.12
CA TYR A 114 -2.33 14.25 -10.82
C TYR A 114 -2.83 13.60 -9.53
N ALA A 115 -3.89 14.14 -8.90
CA ALA A 115 -4.28 13.78 -7.54
C ALA A 115 -4.55 12.28 -7.36
N THR A 116 -5.28 11.66 -8.28
CA THR A 116 -5.58 10.22 -8.24
C THR A 116 -4.34 9.35 -8.40
N GLY A 117 -3.45 9.69 -9.33
CA GLY A 117 -2.20 8.97 -9.52
C GLY A 117 -1.28 9.08 -8.31
N CYS A 118 -1.16 10.30 -7.76
CA CYS A 118 -0.38 10.55 -6.55
C CYS A 118 -0.92 9.79 -5.34
N LEU A 119 -2.24 9.77 -5.14
CA LEU A 119 -2.86 9.04 -4.04
C LEU A 119 -2.54 7.54 -4.11
N LYS A 120 -2.67 6.93 -5.29
CA LYS A 120 -2.34 5.51 -5.49
C LYS A 120 -0.87 5.22 -5.19
N GLU A 121 0.04 6.08 -5.64
CA GLU A 121 1.47 5.93 -5.33
C GLU A 121 1.76 6.10 -3.84
N ILE A 122 1.10 7.03 -3.15
CA ILE A 122 1.20 7.18 -1.69
C ILE A 122 0.74 5.92 -0.99
N ILE A 123 -0.47 5.42 -1.29
CA ILE A 123 -1.03 4.23 -0.65
C ILE A 123 -0.13 3.01 -0.86
N ARG A 124 0.34 2.79 -2.10
CA ARG A 124 1.28 1.72 -2.41
C ARG A 124 2.59 1.86 -1.64
N THR A 125 3.12 3.09 -1.53
CA THR A 125 4.36 3.37 -0.80
C THR A 125 4.19 3.10 0.70
N VAL A 126 3.06 3.50 1.28
CA VAL A 126 2.75 3.30 2.71
C VAL A 126 2.67 1.81 3.04
N PHE A 127 1.90 1.03 2.28
CA PHE A 127 1.83 -0.43 2.48
C PHE A 127 3.16 -1.12 2.20
N LYS A 128 3.94 -0.65 1.23
CA LYS A 128 5.29 -1.17 1.00
C LYS A 128 6.24 -0.89 2.16
N ALA A 129 6.14 0.29 2.78
CA ALA A 129 7.03 0.71 3.87
C ALA A 129 6.73 0.01 5.20
N VAL A 130 5.48 -0.38 5.44
CA VAL A 130 5.04 -1.05 6.68
C VAL A 130 4.37 -2.38 6.32
N PRO A 131 5.11 -3.51 6.36
CA PRO A 131 4.58 -4.82 6.01
C PRO A 131 3.37 -5.27 6.85
N GLU A 132 3.35 -4.90 8.14
CA GLU A 132 2.30 -5.25 9.10
C GLU A 132 1.01 -4.45 8.89
N LEU A 133 1.07 -3.35 8.15
CA LEU A 133 -0.07 -2.46 7.91
C LEU A 133 -1.03 -3.10 6.89
N TYR A 134 -2.26 -3.39 7.33
CA TYR A 134 -3.31 -4.02 6.52
C TYR A 134 -4.44 -3.06 6.17
N PHE A 135 -4.70 -2.08 7.03
CA PHE A 135 -5.82 -1.16 6.90
C PHE A 135 -5.35 0.28 7.04
N ILE A 136 -5.83 1.14 6.15
CA ILE A 136 -5.79 2.58 6.32
C ILE A 136 -7.23 3.06 6.44
N PHE A 137 -7.57 3.72 7.54
CA PHE A 137 -8.89 4.33 7.72
C PHE A 137 -8.87 5.82 7.37
N LEU A 138 -10.02 6.32 6.94
CA LEU A 138 -10.28 7.73 6.75
C LEU A 138 -11.69 8.06 7.27
N ILE A 139 -11.77 8.96 8.24
CA ILE A 139 -13.03 9.45 8.78
C ILE A 139 -13.34 10.80 8.15
N VAL A 140 -14.57 11.02 7.71
CA VAL A 140 -15.02 12.31 7.15
C VAL A 140 -16.45 12.63 7.59
N PRO A 141 -16.82 13.91 7.75
CA PRO A 141 -18.21 14.28 8.06
C PRO A 141 -19.18 13.76 6.99
N THR A 142 -20.32 13.19 7.39
CA THR A 142 -21.28 12.55 6.46
C THR A 142 -21.88 13.49 5.42
N TYR A 143 -21.93 14.79 5.71
CA TYR A 143 -22.41 15.81 4.77
C TYR A 143 -21.38 16.19 3.68
N LEU A 144 -20.16 15.63 3.74
CA LEU A 144 -19.11 15.84 2.74
C LEU A 144 -18.91 14.60 1.88
N SER A 145 -18.72 14.80 0.58
CA SER A 145 -18.21 13.76 -0.31
C SER A 145 -16.69 13.67 -0.20
N LEU A 146 -16.14 12.45 -0.25
CA LEU A 146 -14.70 12.19 -0.40
C LEU A 146 -14.08 12.81 -1.66
N GLY A 147 -14.90 13.13 -2.67
CA GLY A 147 -14.44 13.62 -3.97
C GLY A 147 -13.86 12.51 -4.84
N SER A 148 -13.69 12.80 -6.13
CA SER A 148 -13.36 11.80 -7.16
C SER A 148 -12.01 11.11 -6.98
N THR A 149 -11.10 11.68 -6.17
CA THR A 149 -9.78 11.11 -5.91
C THR A 149 -9.80 10.08 -4.79
N LEU A 150 -10.31 10.44 -3.61
CA LEU A 150 -10.25 9.56 -2.43
C LEU A 150 -11.12 8.32 -2.59
N ILE A 151 -12.27 8.42 -3.27
CA ILE A 151 -13.15 7.27 -3.56
C ILE A 151 -12.49 6.17 -4.40
N THR A 152 -11.32 6.42 -4.99
CA THR A 152 -10.63 5.44 -5.84
C THR A 152 -9.84 4.38 -5.06
N VAL A 153 -9.65 4.60 -3.76
CA VAL A 153 -8.89 3.71 -2.86
C VAL A 153 -9.60 3.45 -1.52
N PHE A 154 -10.71 4.16 -1.26
CA PHE A 154 -11.45 4.09 -0.01
C PHE A 154 -12.89 3.66 -0.25
N ASP A 155 -13.31 2.60 0.44
CA ASP A 155 -14.68 2.14 0.50
C ASP A 155 -15.32 2.52 1.83
N GLN A 156 -16.61 2.86 1.84
CA GLN A 156 -17.32 3.19 3.08
C GLN A 156 -17.73 1.92 3.83
N VAL A 157 -17.41 1.86 5.12
CA VAL A 157 -17.77 0.74 6.01
C VAL A 157 -19.04 1.05 6.79
N GLY A 158 -19.22 2.32 7.20
CA GLY A 158 -20.42 2.76 7.90
C GLY A 158 -20.25 4.14 8.51
N ASN A 159 -21.08 4.47 9.51
CA ASN A 159 -21.10 5.76 10.17
C ASN A 159 -20.91 5.61 11.68
N ILE A 160 -20.25 6.58 12.30
CA ILE A 160 -20.01 6.66 13.75
C ILE A 160 -20.34 8.07 14.24
N PRO A 161 -21.08 8.22 15.36
CA PRO A 161 -21.34 9.53 15.95
C PRO A 161 -20.06 10.16 16.52
N CYS A 162 -19.98 11.49 16.48
CA CYS A 162 -18.94 12.24 17.16
C CYS A 162 -19.09 12.15 18.68
N MET A 163 -17.97 12.15 19.40
CA MET A 163 -17.97 12.10 20.88
C MET A 163 -18.49 13.39 21.53
N ASN A 164 -18.42 14.53 20.83
CA ASN A 164 -18.65 15.86 21.41
C ASN A 164 -19.83 16.62 20.79
N TYR A 165 -20.34 16.20 19.64
CA TYR A 165 -21.33 16.93 18.85
C TYR A 165 -22.35 15.95 18.27
N ASP A 166 -23.54 16.46 17.96
CA ASP A 166 -24.59 15.71 17.26
C ASP A 166 -24.32 15.70 15.74
N GLU A 167 -23.13 15.20 15.37
CA GLU A 167 -22.69 15.04 13.99
C GLU A 167 -22.22 13.60 13.77
N GLU A 168 -22.63 13.01 12.65
CA GLU A 168 -22.16 11.69 12.21
C GLU A 168 -20.96 11.82 11.27
N PHE A 169 -20.08 10.84 11.36
CA PHE A 169 -18.91 10.72 10.51
C PHE A 169 -18.94 9.39 9.77
N ALA A 170 -18.71 9.44 8.47
CA ALA A 170 -18.55 8.27 7.64
C ALA A 170 -17.11 7.74 7.78
N VAL A 171 -17.00 6.44 8.07
CA VAL A 171 -15.73 5.72 8.17
C VAL A 171 -15.49 4.99 6.87
N HIS A 172 -14.33 5.25 6.30
CA HIS A 172 -13.87 4.63 5.07
C HIS A 172 -12.60 3.83 5.32
N ILE A 173 -12.44 2.73 4.59
CA ILE A 173 -11.32 1.81 4.70
C ILE A 173 -10.63 1.66 3.34
N CYS A 174 -9.31 1.56 3.39
CA CYS A 174 -8.45 1.19 2.27
C CYS A 174 -7.71 -0.08 2.68
N HIS A 175 -7.91 -1.15 1.93
CA HIS A 175 -7.30 -2.45 2.21
C HIS A 175 -5.96 -2.60 1.51
N ARG A 176 -4.99 -3.20 2.21
CA ARG A 176 -3.68 -3.51 1.64
C ARG A 176 -3.79 -4.35 0.36
N HIS A 177 -4.63 -5.38 0.36
CA HIS A 177 -4.68 -6.37 -0.72
C HIS A 177 -5.07 -5.77 -2.08
N ASP A 178 -5.82 -4.67 -2.09
CA ASP A 178 -6.22 -3.97 -3.31
C ASP A 178 -5.08 -3.16 -3.96
N HIS A 179 -4.00 -2.90 -3.22
CA HIS A 179 -2.93 -1.99 -3.64
C HIS A 179 -1.53 -2.60 -3.58
N TYR A 180 -1.29 -3.49 -2.62
CA TYR A 180 0.00 -4.12 -2.38
C TYR A 180 -0.16 -5.46 -1.64
N PRO A 181 -0.65 -6.51 -2.33
CA PRO A 181 -0.96 -7.79 -1.70
C PRO A 181 0.26 -8.40 -1.01
N GLN A 182 0.01 -9.06 0.13
CA GLN A 182 1.06 -9.79 0.82
C GLN A 182 1.38 -11.07 0.04
N LEU A 183 2.67 -11.25 -0.20
CA LEU A 183 3.18 -12.43 -0.88
C LEU A 183 3.43 -13.54 0.14
N HIS A 184 2.90 -14.72 -0.13
CA HIS A 184 3.16 -15.93 0.62
C HIS A 184 4.29 -16.72 -0.05
N ILE A 185 5.33 -17.04 0.71
CA ILE A 185 6.45 -17.85 0.24
C ILE A 185 6.27 -19.27 0.75
N ARG A 186 6.30 -20.24 -0.16
CA ARG A 186 6.29 -21.67 0.16
C ARG A 186 7.29 -22.43 -0.70
N LYS A 187 7.59 -23.66 -0.30
CA LYS A 187 8.41 -24.57 -1.13
C LYS A 187 7.68 -24.84 -2.46
N ALA A 188 8.44 -24.78 -3.54
CA ALA A 188 7.96 -25.08 -4.88
C ALA A 188 7.62 -26.57 -5.00
N ARG A 189 6.55 -26.88 -5.75
CA ARG A 189 6.11 -28.22 -6.11
C ARG A 189 6.23 -28.38 -7.61
N VAL A 190 6.39 -29.62 -8.08
CA VAL A 190 6.49 -29.91 -9.52
C VAL A 190 5.25 -29.39 -10.28
N GLU A 191 4.08 -29.37 -9.64
CA GLU A 191 2.83 -28.80 -10.14
C GLU A 191 2.93 -27.29 -10.48
N ASP A 192 3.79 -26.54 -9.79
CA ASP A 192 3.99 -25.10 -10.03
C ASP A 192 4.68 -24.83 -11.38
N HIS A 193 5.21 -25.85 -12.06
CA HIS A 193 5.83 -25.75 -13.38
C HIS A 193 4.94 -24.98 -14.36
N ASP A 194 3.67 -25.36 -14.49
CA ASP A 194 2.78 -24.81 -15.50
C ASP A 194 2.44 -23.34 -15.26
N ASP A 195 2.38 -22.93 -13.99
CA ASP A 195 2.13 -21.54 -13.59
C ASP A 195 3.39 -20.65 -13.74
N LEU A 196 4.57 -21.23 -13.49
CA LEU A 196 5.84 -20.52 -13.56
C LEU A 196 6.39 -20.39 -14.99
N MET A 197 6.14 -21.38 -15.86
CA MET A 197 6.68 -21.40 -17.22
C MET A 197 6.33 -20.13 -18.03
N PRO A 198 5.07 -19.63 -18.04
CA PRO A 198 4.74 -18.36 -18.71
C PRO A 198 5.56 -17.17 -18.18
N ILE A 199 5.86 -17.15 -16.88
CA ILE A 199 6.65 -16.09 -16.24
C ILE A 199 8.09 -16.15 -16.73
N PHE A 200 8.71 -17.33 -16.73
CA PHE A 200 10.09 -17.50 -17.24
C PHE A 200 10.20 -17.15 -18.72
N MET A 201 9.29 -17.67 -19.55
CA MET A 201 9.30 -17.45 -21.00
C MET A 201 9.03 -15.99 -21.38
N HIS A 202 8.44 -15.19 -20.49
CA HIS A 202 8.30 -13.75 -20.72
C HIS A 202 9.65 -13.03 -20.72
N TYR A 203 10.62 -13.52 -19.94
CA TYR A 203 11.93 -12.88 -19.79
C TYR A 203 13.01 -13.54 -20.67
N ASP A 204 13.03 -14.87 -20.77
CA ASP A 204 14.03 -15.60 -21.55
C ASP A 204 13.57 -17.02 -21.93
N SER A 205 13.69 -17.38 -23.22
CA SER A 205 13.40 -18.74 -23.73
C SER A 205 14.64 -19.65 -23.77
N THR A 206 15.84 -19.11 -23.56
CA THR A 206 17.13 -19.80 -23.73
C THR A 206 17.20 -21.08 -22.89
N LEU A 207 16.72 -21.04 -21.64
CA LEU A 207 16.75 -22.22 -20.75
C LEU A 207 15.87 -23.35 -21.28
N LYS A 208 14.70 -23.04 -21.86
CA LYS A 208 13.82 -24.01 -22.50
C LYS A 208 14.48 -24.62 -23.74
N GLU A 209 15.22 -23.81 -24.50
CA GLU A 209 15.93 -24.28 -25.70
C GLU A 209 17.10 -25.22 -25.37
N ILE A 210 17.82 -24.95 -24.26
CA ILE A 210 18.99 -25.74 -23.84
C ILE A 210 18.57 -27.01 -23.09
N TYR A 211 17.63 -26.90 -22.14
CA TYR A 211 17.29 -27.96 -21.20
C TYR A 211 15.93 -28.61 -21.46
N GLY A 212 15.21 -28.20 -22.51
CA GLY A 212 13.94 -28.78 -22.91
C GLY A 212 12.72 -28.20 -22.18
N GLU A 213 11.54 -28.71 -22.52
CA GLU A 213 10.27 -28.14 -22.05
C GLU A 213 9.99 -28.34 -20.55
N TYR A 214 10.66 -29.31 -19.92
CA TYR A 214 10.41 -29.73 -18.52
C TYR A 214 11.53 -29.32 -17.55
N PHE A 215 12.50 -28.50 -17.98
CA PHE A 215 13.68 -28.16 -17.18
C PHE A 215 13.32 -27.63 -15.79
N LEU A 216 12.23 -26.86 -15.68
CA LEU A 216 11.81 -26.25 -14.43
C LEU A 216 11.21 -27.30 -13.48
N ALA A 217 10.50 -28.30 -14.00
CA ALA A 217 9.99 -29.43 -13.22
C ALA A 217 11.15 -30.26 -12.66
N GLU A 218 12.15 -30.56 -13.49
CA GLU A 218 13.36 -31.29 -13.08
C GLU A 218 14.15 -30.52 -12.00
N LEU A 219 14.28 -29.20 -12.15
CA LEU A 219 14.96 -28.35 -11.16
C LEU A 219 14.22 -28.32 -9.81
N ILE A 220 12.89 -28.26 -9.85
CA ILE A 220 12.05 -28.31 -8.64
C ILE A 220 12.07 -29.73 -8.03
N GLU A 221 12.17 -30.78 -8.82
CA GLU A 221 12.27 -32.16 -8.30
C GLU A 221 13.64 -32.44 -7.66
N ALA A 222 14.71 -31.89 -8.22
CA ALA A 222 16.10 -32.08 -7.77
C ALA A 222 16.48 -31.28 -6.50
N GLN A 223 15.51 -30.79 -5.73
CA GLN A 223 15.76 -30.09 -4.47
C GLN A 223 16.37 -31.02 -3.41
N ASP A 224 17.39 -30.56 -2.70
CA ASP A 224 18.12 -31.31 -1.66
C ASP A 224 18.33 -30.46 -0.39
N GLU A 225 19.30 -30.82 0.48
CA GLU A 225 19.57 -30.06 1.71
C GLU A 225 20.15 -28.66 1.41
N ASP A 226 20.90 -28.51 0.32
CA ASP A 226 21.62 -27.28 -0.05
C ASP A 226 20.88 -26.46 -1.13
N ASN A 227 19.98 -27.08 -1.89
CA ASN A 227 19.24 -26.47 -3.00
C ASN A 227 17.73 -26.56 -2.80
N HIS A 228 17.10 -25.42 -2.51
CA HIS A 228 15.63 -25.32 -2.38
C HIS A 228 15.07 -24.35 -3.41
N ALA A 229 13.96 -24.74 -4.02
CA ALA A 229 13.13 -23.89 -4.85
C ALA A 229 11.93 -23.41 -4.04
N VAL A 230 11.66 -22.11 -4.11
CA VAL A 230 10.53 -21.48 -3.45
C VAL A 230 9.68 -20.73 -4.47
N VAL A 231 8.38 -20.78 -4.27
CA VAL A 231 7.42 -19.97 -5.03
C VAL A 231 6.83 -18.90 -4.15
N CYS A 232 6.44 -17.82 -4.79
CA CYS A 232 5.92 -16.63 -4.18
C CYS A 232 4.53 -16.39 -4.78
N GLU A 233 3.49 -16.73 -4.02
CA GLU A 233 2.10 -16.59 -4.47
C GLU A 233 1.44 -15.40 -3.78
N VAL A 234 0.47 -14.75 -4.45
CA VAL A 234 -0.35 -13.74 -3.80
C VAL A 234 -1.21 -14.47 -2.77
N GLY A 235 -1.00 -14.16 -1.49
CA GLY A 235 -1.81 -14.77 -0.44
C GLY A 235 -3.26 -14.37 -0.65
N ASP A 236 -4.15 -15.35 -0.83
CA ASP A 236 -5.58 -15.15 -0.67
C ASP A 236 -5.80 -14.75 0.79
N GLY A 237 -5.85 -13.45 1.07
CA GLY A 237 -6.03 -12.88 2.40
C GLY A 237 -7.39 -13.17 3.05
N SER A 238 -8.05 -14.25 2.64
CA SER A 238 -9.37 -14.65 3.07
C SER A 238 -9.41 -16.18 3.18
N SER A 239 -9.31 -16.69 4.40
CA SER A 239 -10.06 -17.88 4.79
C SER A 239 -11.56 -17.60 4.65
N SER A 240 -12.05 -17.56 3.42
CA SER A 240 -13.43 -17.58 2.93
C SER A 240 -13.36 -17.36 1.43
N GLY A 241 -13.22 -18.45 0.68
CA GLY A 241 -12.98 -18.41 -0.75
C GLY A 241 -14.15 -17.78 -1.52
N HIS A 242 -13.83 -16.89 -2.45
CA HIS A 242 -14.52 -16.71 -3.73
C HIS A 242 -13.49 -16.15 -4.71
N SER A 243 -13.01 -17.02 -5.60
CA SER A 243 -12.09 -16.66 -6.69
C SER A 243 -12.76 -15.63 -7.61
N LYS A 244 -12.25 -14.41 -7.63
CA LYS A 244 -12.38 -13.52 -8.78
C LYS A 244 -10.99 -13.39 -9.40
N ARG A 245 -10.82 -14.03 -10.57
CA ARG A 245 -9.70 -13.80 -11.49
C ARG A 245 -9.58 -12.30 -11.73
N ASN A 246 -8.49 -11.70 -11.28
CA ASN A 246 -8.11 -10.35 -11.68
C ASN A 246 -6.92 -10.48 -12.64
N GLU A 247 -7.14 -10.13 -13.90
CA GLU A 247 -6.11 -10.07 -14.92
C GLU A 247 -5.26 -8.80 -14.70
N ARG A 248 -3.95 -8.96 -14.82
CA ARG A 248 -2.88 -7.94 -14.78
C ARG A 248 -2.47 -7.45 -13.39
N ASN A 249 -1.51 -8.18 -12.81
CA ASN A 249 -0.50 -7.59 -11.94
C ASN A 249 0.87 -7.87 -12.56
N GLU A 250 1.55 -6.81 -13.02
CA GLU A 250 2.98 -6.85 -13.33
C GLU A 250 3.74 -7.01 -12.01
N LEU A 251 4.05 -8.26 -11.65
CA LEU A 251 4.91 -8.58 -10.51
C LEU A 251 6.37 -8.51 -10.97
N GLY A 252 7.15 -7.70 -10.26
CA GLY A 252 8.59 -7.56 -10.46
C GLY A 252 9.34 -8.88 -10.25
N CYS A 253 10.49 -8.94 -10.91
CA CYS A 253 11.39 -10.09 -11.08
C CYS A 253 11.40 -11.12 -9.93
N PRO A 254 11.23 -12.42 -10.22
CA PRO A 254 11.69 -13.46 -9.31
C PRO A 254 13.22 -13.55 -9.39
N GLY A 255 13.91 -13.04 -8.38
CA GLY A 255 15.32 -13.33 -8.19
C GLY A 255 15.48 -14.73 -7.60
N VAL A 256 16.11 -15.64 -8.34
CA VAL A 256 16.64 -16.89 -7.76
C VAL A 256 17.82 -16.49 -6.87
N LEU A 257 17.61 -16.47 -5.55
CA LEU A 257 18.69 -16.28 -4.58
C LEU A 257 19.51 -17.57 -4.51
N SER A 258 20.62 -17.61 -5.25
CA SER A 258 21.71 -18.57 -5.02
C SER A 258 22.42 -18.19 -3.71
N PRO A 259 22.54 -19.07 -2.71
CA PRO A 259 23.36 -18.80 -1.53
C PRO A 259 24.83 -19.00 -1.90
N ARG A 260 25.51 -17.92 -2.29
CA ARG A 260 26.98 -17.89 -2.31
C ARG A 260 27.46 -16.60 -1.66
N GLU A 261 27.91 -16.75 -0.41
CA GLU A 261 29.04 -16.09 0.25
C GLU A 261 28.75 -15.95 1.75
N ALA A 262 29.12 -16.99 2.51
CA ALA A 262 29.31 -16.91 3.95
C ALA A 262 30.50 -17.80 4.35
N ASP A 263 31.67 -17.55 3.76
CA ASP A 263 32.93 -18.04 4.31
C ASP A 263 33.46 -17.03 5.33
N VAL A 264 33.24 -17.33 6.61
CA VAL A 264 34.01 -16.74 7.71
C VAL A 264 35.06 -17.77 8.13
N PRO A 265 36.37 -17.49 8.01
CA PRO A 265 37.37 -18.44 8.46
C PRO A 265 37.39 -18.48 9.99
N SER A 266 37.27 -19.68 10.53
CA SER A 266 37.53 -19.98 11.94
C SER A 266 39.04 -19.95 12.16
N CYS A 267 39.52 -18.98 12.94
CA CYS A 267 40.85 -19.03 13.52
C CYS A 267 40.84 -19.98 14.73
N SER A 268 41.70 -20.99 14.65
CA SER A 268 42.27 -21.74 15.78
C SER A 268 43.02 -20.86 16.77
#